data_AF-A0A0S8F953-F1
#
_entry.id   AF-A0A0S8F953-F1
#
_cell.length_a   1.000
_cell.length_b   1.000
_cell.length_c   1.000
_cell.angle_alpha   90.00
_cell.angle_beta   90.00
_cell.angle_gamma   90.00
#
_symmetry.space_group_name_H-M   'P 1'
#
loop_
_entity.id
_entity.type
_entity.pdbx_description
1 polymer ?
#
loop_
_entity_poly.entity_id
_entity_poly.type
_entity_poly.pdbx_seq_one_letter_code
_entity_poly.pdbx_strand_id
1 'polypeptide(L)'
;LETTIIGYEIIEDKAGSHPVLAPMSEMAGQLAVHAGAHYLQNESGGRGILLGDVPGVAPPTVLILGAGSAGHAAARHALASGAHVIVVDEELGRLRALARDFSGQVVTAVAGMAQLERFTAIADVVIGAILIPGAHSPILVTEDMVKAMKPGSVILDLSIDQGGCVETSRPTTIADPVFTVHDVVHYCVPNMTANIARTASRALANAVLPTVKEIMRKGLSGALREDLGLAAGVYMYKGQLVNAEVGATLGIPVQPLAHILK
;
A
#
# COMPACT_ATOMS: atom_id res chain seq x y z
N LEU A 1 21.28 -25.86 -7.45
CA LEU A 1 21.35 -24.69 -6.53
C LEU A 1 20.70 -25.11 -5.23
N GLU A 2 21.39 -25.06 -4.09
CA GLU A 2 20.84 -25.44 -2.78
C GLU A 2 20.19 -24.26 -2.02
N THR A 3 19.93 -23.15 -2.71
CA THR A 3 19.44 -21.91 -2.10
C THR A 3 18.06 -22.08 -1.48
N THR A 4 17.88 -21.50 -0.29
CA THR A 4 16.56 -21.29 0.33
C THR A 4 16.23 -19.80 0.25
N ILE A 5 15.00 -19.47 -0.17
CA ILE A 5 14.51 -18.11 -0.37
C ILE A 5 13.25 -17.94 0.47
N ILE A 6 13.25 -16.92 1.32
CA ILE A 6 12.11 -16.54 2.17
C ILE A 6 11.75 -15.10 1.81
N GLY A 7 10.51 -14.89 1.38
CA GLY A 7 9.95 -13.56 1.12
C GLY A 7 9.46 -12.95 2.42
N TYR A 8 9.85 -11.72 2.71
CA TYR A 8 9.38 -10.99 3.89
C TYR A 8 7.89 -10.64 3.77
N GLU A 9 7.46 -10.34 2.56
CA GLU A 9 6.13 -9.89 2.19
C GLU A 9 5.04 -10.96 2.35
N ILE A 10 5.43 -12.24 2.40
CA ILE A 10 4.52 -13.38 2.55
C ILE A 10 4.72 -14.14 3.87
N ILE A 11 5.54 -13.60 4.79
CA ILE A 11 5.52 -14.08 6.18
C ILE A 11 4.20 -13.65 6.80
N GLU A 12 3.51 -14.59 7.42
CA GLU A 12 2.22 -14.36 8.06
C GLU A 12 2.32 -14.44 9.59
N ASP A 13 1.43 -13.74 10.29
CA ASP A 13 1.18 -14.00 11.71
C ASP A 13 -0.03 -14.93 11.90
N LYS A 14 -0.36 -15.24 13.15
CA LYS A 14 -1.49 -16.12 13.49
C LYS A 14 -2.86 -15.55 13.10
N ALA A 15 -2.94 -14.25 12.85
CA ALA A 15 -4.15 -13.58 12.41
C ALA A 15 -4.21 -13.46 10.87
N GLY A 16 -3.24 -14.01 10.13
CA GLY A 16 -3.14 -13.91 8.68
C GLY A 16 -2.68 -12.53 8.19
N SER A 17 -2.11 -11.70 9.06
CA SER A 17 -1.49 -10.42 8.66
C SER A 17 -0.03 -10.63 8.26
N HIS A 18 0.55 -9.65 7.55
CA HIS A 18 1.95 -9.70 7.11
C HIS A 18 2.85 -8.80 7.97
N PRO A 19 3.35 -9.27 9.12
CA PRO A 19 3.99 -8.42 10.13
C PRO A 19 5.28 -7.74 9.65
N VAL A 20 5.99 -8.35 8.71
CA VAL A 20 7.24 -7.79 8.18
C VAL A 20 6.97 -6.70 7.13
N LEU A 21 5.92 -6.87 6.33
CA LEU A 21 5.50 -5.90 5.31
C LEU A 21 4.75 -4.71 5.90
N ALA A 22 3.93 -4.95 6.94
CA ALA A 22 3.09 -3.97 7.59
C ALA A 22 3.76 -2.59 7.83
N PRO A 23 4.96 -2.49 8.43
CA PRO A 23 5.59 -1.18 8.65
C PRO A 23 5.92 -0.45 7.34
N MET A 24 6.29 -1.17 6.27
CA MET A 24 6.55 -0.54 4.97
C MET A 24 5.27 0.05 4.39
N SER A 25 4.17 -0.71 4.45
CA SER A 25 2.85 -0.27 4.01
C SER A 25 2.35 0.93 4.81
N GLU A 26 2.48 0.90 6.13
CA GLU A 26 2.12 2.01 7.01
C GLU A 26 2.89 3.27 6.63
N MET A 27 4.23 3.19 6.53
CA MET A 27 5.05 4.34 6.14
C MET A 27 4.72 4.86 4.75
N ALA A 28 4.42 3.98 3.78
CA ALA A 28 3.99 4.40 2.44
C ALA A 28 2.70 5.24 2.52
N GLY A 29 1.72 4.83 3.32
CA GLY A 29 0.50 5.60 3.56
C GLY A 29 0.76 6.98 4.18
N GLN A 30 1.69 7.07 5.14
CA GLN A 30 2.08 8.36 5.74
C GLN A 30 2.79 9.26 4.74
N LEU A 31 3.77 8.70 4.02
CA LEU A 31 4.55 9.42 3.03
C LEU A 31 3.68 9.90 1.87
N ALA A 32 2.63 9.17 1.51
CA ALA A 32 1.66 9.57 0.50
C ALA A 32 0.95 10.89 0.87
N VAL A 33 0.56 11.05 2.14
CA VAL A 33 -0.06 12.30 2.62
C VAL A 33 0.94 13.46 2.54
N HIS A 34 2.19 13.24 2.94
CA HIS A 34 3.24 14.26 2.85
C HIS A 34 3.56 14.65 1.40
N ALA A 35 3.69 13.67 0.51
CA ALA A 35 3.90 13.92 -0.91
C ALA A 35 2.70 14.63 -1.52
N GLY A 36 1.47 14.22 -1.20
CA GLY A 36 0.24 14.89 -1.63
C GLY A 36 0.21 16.35 -1.20
N ALA A 37 0.53 16.65 0.05
CA ALA A 37 0.62 18.02 0.55
C ALA A 37 1.65 18.87 -0.20
N HIS A 38 2.80 18.30 -0.56
CA HIS A 38 3.83 18.98 -1.33
C HIS A 38 3.39 19.24 -2.78
N TYR A 39 2.82 18.24 -3.45
CA TYR A 39 2.39 18.34 -4.85
C TYR A 39 1.08 19.09 -5.04
N LEU A 40 0.35 19.42 -3.98
CA LEU A 40 -0.77 20.36 -4.02
C LEU A 40 -0.33 21.83 -4.14
N GLN A 41 0.95 22.16 -3.92
CA GLN A 41 1.46 23.53 -3.97
C GLN A 41 1.66 24.02 -5.41
N ASN A 42 1.54 25.34 -5.63
CA ASN A 42 1.68 25.96 -6.95
C ASN A 42 3.02 25.66 -7.63
N GLU A 43 4.13 25.76 -6.88
CA GLU A 43 5.47 25.53 -7.42
C GLU A 43 5.70 24.08 -7.85
N SER A 44 4.92 23.16 -7.28
CA SER A 44 4.95 21.72 -7.60
C SER A 44 3.96 21.33 -8.71
N GLY A 45 3.25 22.30 -9.30
CA GLY A 45 2.25 22.08 -10.36
C GLY A 45 0.84 21.75 -9.87
N GLY A 46 0.59 21.83 -8.55
CA GLY A 46 -0.70 21.53 -7.94
C GLY A 46 -1.66 22.71 -7.91
N ARG A 47 -2.82 22.47 -7.28
CA ARG A 47 -3.95 23.41 -7.16
C ARG A 47 -3.67 24.67 -6.34
N GLY A 48 -2.56 24.73 -5.62
CA GLY A 48 -2.20 25.85 -4.75
C GLY A 48 -2.94 25.86 -3.42
N ILE A 49 -3.30 24.69 -2.89
CA ILE A 49 -4.04 24.57 -1.63
C ILE A 49 -3.20 23.92 -0.54
N LEU A 50 -3.47 24.30 0.71
CA LEU A 50 -2.85 23.69 1.87
C LEU A 50 -3.60 22.41 2.24
N LEU A 51 -2.87 21.29 2.38
CA LEU A 51 -3.39 20.11 3.08
C LEU A 51 -3.40 20.40 4.59
N GLY A 52 -4.42 21.12 5.03
CA GLY A 52 -4.48 21.81 6.31
C GLY A 52 -5.91 22.21 6.68
N ASP A 53 -6.15 22.42 7.97
CA ASP A 53 -7.31 23.17 8.46
C ASP A 53 -6.92 24.63 8.71
N VAL A 54 -7.65 25.55 8.08
CA VAL A 54 -7.51 27.00 8.28
C VAL A 54 -8.89 27.55 8.61
N PRO A 55 -9.10 28.18 9.79
CA PRO A 55 -10.41 28.68 10.18
C PRO A 55 -11.05 29.59 9.12
N GLY A 56 -12.26 29.23 8.68
CA GLY A 56 -13.00 29.96 7.65
C GLY A 56 -12.74 29.50 6.21
N VAL A 57 -11.86 28.53 5.99
CA VAL A 57 -11.58 27.93 4.68
C VAL A 57 -12.02 26.46 4.70
N ALA A 58 -12.69 26.01 3.65
CA ALA A 58 -13.09 24.60 3.56
C ALA A 58 -11.86 23.69 3.45
N PRO A 59 -11.81 22.57 4.18
CA PRO A 59 -10.66 21.66 4.13
C PRO A 59 -10.62 20.91 2.79
N PRO A 60 -9.42 20.52 2.32
CA PRO A 60 -9.28 19.67 1.14
C PRO A 60 -9.85 18.28 1.38
N THR A 61 -10.31 17.64 0.30
CA THR A 61 -10.81 16.26 0.33
C THR A 61 -9.73 15.28 -0.09
N VAL A 62 -9.45 14.29 0.78
CA VAL A 62 -8.56 13.17 0.51
C VAL A 62 -9.40 11.90 0.35
N LEU A 63 -9.41 11.35 -0.86
CA LEU A 63 -10.00 10.05 -1.16
C LEU A 63 -8.93 8.97 -1.09
N ILE A 64 -9.19 7.90 -0.36
CA ILE A 64 -8.28 6.76 -0.18
C ILE A 64 -8.98 5.50 -0.68
N LEU A 65 -8.33 4.80 -1.60
CA LEU A 65 -8.80 3.54 -2.17
C LEU A 65 -8.06 2.39 -1.47
N GLY A 66 -8.76 1.65 -0.62
CA GLY A 66 -8.20 0.61 0.24
C GLY A 66 -8.11 1.04 1.71
N ALA A 67 -8.59 0.18 2.60
CA ALA A 67 -8.61 0.30 4.05
C ALA A 67 -7.66 -0.71 4.73
N GLY A 68 -6.64 -1.20 3.99
CA GLY A 68 -5.51 -1.95 4.56
C GLY A 68 -4.54 -1.05 5.34
N SER A 69 -3.38 -1.57 5.74
CA SER A 69 -2.43 -0.84 6.60
C SER A 69 -1.98 0.51 6.01
N ALA A 70 -1.71 0.57 4.70
CA ALA A 70 -1.34 1.81 4.03
C ALA A 70 -2.49 2.83 4.04
N GLY A 71 -3.70 2.39 3.67
CA GLY A 71 -4.90 3.24 3.68
C GLY A 71 -5.26 3.75 5.08
N HIS A 72 -5.14 2.91 6.11
CA HIS A 72 -5.39 3.30 7.50
C HIS A 72 -4.38 4.33 8.00
N ALA A 73 -3.10 4.15 7.66
CA ALA A 73 -2.05 5.10 8.00
C ALA A 73 -2.22 6.45 7.27
N ALA A 74 -2.59 6.40 5.99
CA ALA A 74 -2.93 7.57 5.19
C ALA A 74 -4.14 8.31 5.76
N ALA A 75 -5.21 7.59 6.11
CA ALA A 75 -6.43 8.18 6.69
C ALA A 75 -6.11 8.92 8.01
N ARG A 76 -5.30 8.29 8.87
CA ARG A 76 -4.84 8.90 10.13
C ARG A 76 -4.09 10.21 9.90
N HIS A 77 -3.15 10.21 8.95
CA HIS A 77 -2.30 11.38 8.69
C HIS A 77 -3.05 12.49 7.96
N ALA A 78 -3.90 12.15 7.00
CA ALA A 78 -4.75 13.11 6.30
C ALA A 78 -5.73 13.78 7.28
N LEU A 79 -6.37 13.00 8.15
CA LEU A 79 -7.27 13.53 9.18
C LEU A 79 -6.51 14.42 10.17
N ALA A 80 -5.33 13.99 10.63
CA ALA A 80 -4.49 14.80 11.52
C ALA A 80 -3.99 16.09 10.87
N SER A 81 -3.92 16.13 9.54
CA SER A 81 -3.62 17.34 8.77
C SER A 81 -4.84 18.25 8.59
N GLY A 82 -6.02 17.87 9.10
CA GLY A 82 -7.24 18.68 9.00
C GLY A 82 -8.02 18.48 7.69
N ALA A 83 -7.68 17.46 6.89
CA ALA A 83 -8.40 17.16 5.67
C ALA A 83 -9.74 16.47 5.93
N HIS A 84 -10.67 16.62 5.00
CA HIS A 84 -11.86 15.78 4.91
C HIS A 84 -11.49 14.45 4.26
N VAL A 85 -11.62 13.33 4.99
CA VAL A 85 -11.12 12.02 4.54
C VAL A 85 -12.27 11.08 4.18
N ILE A 86 -12.16 10.47 3.00
CA ILE A 86 -13.07 9.44 2.50
C ILE A 86 -12.24 8.19 2.22
N VAL A 87 -12.64 7.04 2.78
CA VAL A 87 -12.01 5.75 2.52
C VAL A 87 -13.02 4.81 1.86
N VAL A 88 -12.60 4.21 0.75
CA VAL A 88 -13.38 3.25 -0.03
C VAL A 88 -12.69 1.89 0.02
N ASP A 89 -13.43 0.83 0.33
CA ASP A 89 -12.92 -0.55 0.32
C ASP A 89 -14.08 -1.52 -0.02
N GLU A 90 -13.77 -2.73 -0.48
CA GLU A 90 -14.76 -3.79 -0.71
C GLU A 90 -15.11 -4.54 0.58
N GLU A 91 -14.18 -4.62 1.52
CA GLU A 91 -14.30 -5.41 2.74
C GLU A 91 -14.96 -4.60 3.87
N LEU A 92 -16.24 -4.90 4.13
CA LEU A 92 -17.00 -4.28 5.23
C LEU A 92 -16.33 -4.42 6.61
N GLY A 93 -15.56 -5.48 6.83
CA GLY A 93 -14.82 -5.70 8.08
C GLY A 93 -13.79 -4.59 8.34
N ARG A 94 -13.00 -4.23 7.32
CA ARG A 94 -12.00 -3.17 7.36
C ARG A 94 -12.65 -1.80 7.54
N LEU A 95 -13.71 -1.52 6.78
CA LEU A 95 -14.46 -0.26 6.91
C LEU A 95 -15.04 -0.08 8.32
N ARG A 96 -15.59 -1.15 8.93
CA ARG A 96 -16.07 -1.11 10.32
C ARG A 96 -14.94 -0.86 11.31
N ALA A 97 -13.77 -1.46 11.11
CA ALA A 97 -12.60 -1.22 11.97
C ALA A 97 -12.16 0.24 11.86
N LEU A 98 -12.04 0.75 10.65
CA LEU A 98 -11.66 2.13 10.37
C LEU A 98 -12.64 3.13 11.00
N ALA A 99 -13.95 2.92 10.83
CA ALA A 99 -14.97 3.77 11.43
C ALA A 99 -14.89 3.82 12.97
N ARG A 100 -14.58 2.69 13.62
CA ARG A 100 -14.36 2.65 15.08
C ARG A 100 -13.10 3.41 15.48
N ASP A 101 -11.99 3.14 14.81
CA ASP A 101 -10.67 3.73 15.13
C ASP A 101 -10.67 5.25 15.00
N PHE A 102 -11.43 5.80 14.05
CA PHE A 102 -11.53 7.24 13.83
C PHE A 102 -12.80 7.86 14.43
N SER A 103 -13.57 7.11 15.22
CA SER A 103 -14.79 7.58 15.87
C SER A 103 -15.77 8.28 14.90
N GLY A 104 -15.88 7.74 13.68
CA GLY A 104 -16.75 8.27 12.62
C GLY A 104 -16.26 9.54 11.92
N GLN A 105 -15.06 10.06 12.22
CA GLN A 105 -14.51 11.24 11.56
C GLN A 105 -14.07 11.00 10.10
N VAL A 106 -13.82 9.73 9.76
CA VAL A 106 -13.52 9.31 8.38
C VAL A 106 -14.79 8.76 7.74
N VAL A 107 -15.15 9.29 6.58
CA VAL A 107 -16.25 8.76 5.78
C VAL A 107 -15.82 7.42 5.21
N THR A 108 -16.61 6.37 5.43
CA THR A 108 -16.38 5.05 4.85
C THR A 108 -17.45 4.72 3.83
N ALA A 109 -17.06 4.11 2.71
CA ALA A 109 -17.99 3.68 1.67
C ALA A 109 -17.53 2.35 1.06
N VAL A 110 -18.50 1.52 0.66
CA VAL A 110 -18.21 0.31 -0.10
C VAL A 110 -17.83 0.69 -1.53
N ALA A 111 -16.81 0.02 -2.07
CA ALA A 111 -16.38 0.21 -3.45
C ALA A 111 -17.53 -0.06 -4.45
N GLY A 112 -17.70 0.88 -5.38
CA GLY A 112 -18.69 0.81 -6.45
C GLY A 112 -18.46 1.95 -7.44
N MET A 113 -18.66 1.69 -8.73
CA MET A 113 -18.31 2.63 -9.80
C MET A 113 -18.95 4.01 -9.62
N ALA A 114 -20.24 4.06 -9.31
CA ALA A 114 -20.95 5.33 -9.08
C ALA A 114 -20.41 6.12 -7.87
N GLN A 115 -20.00 5.42 -6.80
CA GLN A 115 -19.36 6.05 -5.65
C GLN A 115 -17.98 6.58 -6.02
N LEU A 116 -17.19 5.78 -6.74
CA LEU A 116 -15.85 6.15 -7.19
C LEU A 116 -15.90 7.39 -8.07
N GLU A 117 -16.75 7.42 -9.10
CA GLU A 117 -16.96 8.60 -9.96
C GLU A 117 -17.28 9.86 -9.16
N ARG A 118 -18.19 9.75 -8.18
CA ARG A 118 -18.60 10.89 -7.36
C ARG A 118 -17.47 11.38 -6.46
N PHE A 119 -16.75 10.45 -5.83
CA PHE A 119 -15.71 10.81 -4.87
C PHE A 119 -14.43 11.30 -5.55
N THR A 120 -14.04 10.73 -6.69
CA THR A 120 -12.87 11.18 -7.46
C THR A 120 -13.08 12.60 -7.97
N ALA A 121 -14.27 12.92 -8.50
CA ALA A 121 -14.59 14.27 -8.99
C ALA A 121 -14.45 15.38 -7.94
N ILE A 122 -14.69 15.08 -6.65
CA ILE A 122 -14.56 16.07 -5.56
C ILE A 122 -13.20 16.02 -4.85
N ALA A 123 -12.39 14.99 -5.08
CA ALA A 123 -11.12 14.82 -4.39
C ALA A 123 -10.10 15.89 -4.84
N ASP A 124 -9.36 16.43 -3.87
CA ASP A 124 -8.16 17.22 -4.13
C ASP A 124 -6.93 16.31 -4.14
N VAL A 125 -6.97 15.21 -3.36
CA VAL A 125 -5.97 14.15 -3.36
C VAL A 125 -6.66 12.79 -3.46
N VAL A 126 -6.18 11.91 -4.33
CA VAL A 126 -6.55 10.49 -4.37
C VAL A 126 -5.33 9.65 -4.00
N ILE A 127 -5.47 8.73 -3.07
CA ILE A 127 -4.42 7.79 -2.66
C ILE A 127 -4.90 6.38 -3.01
N GLY A 128 -4.27 5.77 -4.02
CA GLY A 128 -4.41 4.35 -4.34
C GLY A 128 -3.59 3.51 -3.35
N ALA A 129 -4.25 2.83 -2.42
CA ALA A 129 -3.62 2.04 -1.36
C ALA A 129 -4.13 0.58 -1.39
N ILE A 130 -4.32 0.04 -2.58
CA ILE A 130 -4.81 -1.32 -2.82
C ILE A 130 -3.61 -2.24 -2.96
N LEU A 131 -3.64 -3.35 -2.23
CA LEU A 131 -2.64 -4.40 -2.36
C LEU A 131 -3.40 -5.71 -2.44
N ILE A 132 -3.24 -6.41 -3.56
CA ILE A 132 -3.70 -7.79 -3.69
C ILE A 132 -2.44 -8.66 -3.70
N PRO A 133 -2.18 -9.46 -2.64
CA PRO A 133 -1.04 -10.37 -2.61
C PRO A 133 -1.01 -11.25 -3.85
N GLY A 134 0.15 -11.33 -4.51
CA GLY A 134 0.36 -12.22 -5.66
C GLY A 134 -0.36 -11.85 -6.96
N ALA A 135 -1.13 -10.75 -7.01
CA ALA A 135 -1.92 -10.37 -8.19
C ALA A 135 -1.70 -8.91 -8.61
N HIS A 136 -2.08 -8.62 -9.86
CA HIS A 136 -2.14 -7.24 -10.34
C HIS A 136 -3.23 -6.45 -9.62
N SER A 137 -2.96 -5.17 -9.37
CA SER A 137 -3.96 -4.28 -8.80
C SER A 137 -5.08 -4.02 -9.83
N PRO A 138 -6.36 -4.05 -9.40
CA PRO A 138 -7.47 -3.74 -10.29
C PRO A 138 -7.50 -2.24 -10.57
N ILE A 139 -7.85 -1.87 -11.80
CA ILE A 139 -8.13 -0.48 -12.16
C ILE A 139 -9.47 -0.08 -11.51
N LEU A 140 -9.41 0.85 -10.56
CA LEU A 140 -10.60 1.41 -9.90
C LEU A 140 -10.94 2.81 -10.39
N VAL A 141 -9.94 3.58 -10.82
CA VAL A 141 -10.14 4.93 -11.35
C VAL A 141 -9.85 4.91 -12.84
N THR A 142 -10.89 5.11 -13.64
CA THR A 142 -10.78 5.18 -15.10
C THR A 142 -10.22 6.52 -15.54
N GLU A 143 -9.68 6.59 -16.75
CA GLU A 143 -9.20 7.85 -17.34
C GLU A 143 -10.30 8.92 -17.38
N ASP A 144 -11.56 8.54 -17.63
CA ASP A 144 -12.69 9.47 -17.63
C ASP A 144 -12.98 10.04 -16.24
N MET A 145 -12.79 9.26 -15.18
CA MET A 145 -12.83 9.80 -13.82
C MET A 145 -11.69 10.80 -13.59
N VAL A 146 -10.48 10.53 -14.09
CA VAL A 146 -9.33 11.44 -13.98
C VAL A 146 -9.60 12.76 -14.72
N LYS A 147 -10.17 12.72 -15.93
CA LYS A 147 -10.59 13.92 -16.68
C LYS A 147 -11.62 14.77 -15.94
N ALA A 148 -12.48 14.13 -15.13
CA ALA A 148 -13.50 14.80 -14.35
C ALA A 148 -12.97 15.37 -13.02
N MET A 149 -11.71 15.09 -12.66
CA MET A 149 -11.12 15.65 -11.45
C MET A 149 -10.87 17.15 -11.58
N LYS A 150 -10.73 17.78 -10.42
CA LYS A 150 -10.30 19.16 -10.28
C LYS A 150 -8.90 19.36 -10.92
N PRO A 151 -8.71 20.38 -11.77
CA PRO A 151 -7.36 20.75 -12.22
C PRO A 151 -6.43 21.05 -11.03
N GLY A 152 -5.19 20.57 -11.12
CA GLY A 152 -4.16 20.65 -10.08
C GLY A 152 -4.34 19.68 -8.92
N SER A 153 -5.33 18.78 -8.97
CA SER A 153 -5.46 17.68 -7.99
C SER A 153 -4.30 16.69 -8.15
N VAL A 154 -4.10 15.87 -7.11
CA VAL A 154 -2.97 14.94 -7.03
C VAL A 154 -3.47 13.51 -6.85
N ILE A 155 -2.93 12.59 -7.64
CA ILE A 155 -3.09 11.14 -7.49
C ILE A 155 -1.78 10.57 -6.98
N LEU A 156 -1.82 9.78 -5.91
CA LEU A 156 -0.70 8.99 -5.42
C LEU A 156 -1.05 7.51 -5.54
N ASP A 157 -0.43 6.82 -6.48
CA ASP A 157 -0.71 5.41 -6.74
C ASP A 157 0.35 4.54 -6.05
N LEU A 158 0.07 4.11 -4.82
CA LEU A 158 0.95 3.22 -4.06
C LEU A 158 0.89 1.78 -4.57
N SER A 159 -0.12 1.47 -5.38
CA SER A 159 -0.31 0.18 -6.04
C SER A 159 0.54 0.04 -7.31
N ILE A 160 1.35 1.06 -7.66
CA ILE A 160 2.15 1.08 -8.88
C ILE A 160 3.13 -0.09 -9.00
N ASP A 161 3.63 -0.60 -7.87
CA ASP A 161 4.49 -1.79 -7.79
C ASP A 161 3.80 -3.05 -8.34
N GLN A 162 2.46 -3.06 -8.44
CA GLN A 162 1.63 -4.14 -8.99
C GLN A 162 0.87 -3.74 -10.27
N GLY A 163 1.25 -2.63 -10.90
CA GLY A 163 0.62 -2.11 -12.13
C GLY A 163 -0.24 -0.86 -11.93
N GLY A 164 -0.53 -0.46 -10.70
CA GLY A 164 -1.35 0.71 -10.38
C GLY A 164 -2.85 0.42 -10.35
N CYS A 165 -3.60 1.26 -9.64
CA CYS A 165 -5.07 1.17 -9.57
C CYS A 165 -5.79 2.29 -10.34
N VAL A 166 -5.04 3.15 -11.02
CA VAL A 166 -5.55 4.25 -11.85
C VAL A 166 -5.11 4.02 -13.30
N GLU A 167 -6.03 4.12 -14.25
CA GLU A 167 -5.77 3.79 -15.67
C GLU A 167 -4.67 4.65 -16.31
N THR A 168 -4.52 5.91 -15.87
CA THR A 168 -3.51 6.86 -16.33
C THR A 168 -2.16 6.75 -15.60
N SER A 169 -2.05 5.85 -14.61
CA SER A 169 -0.81 5.63 -13.88
C SER A 169 0.26 4.98 -14.75
N ARG A 170 1.50 5.44 -14.59
CA ARG A 170 2.70 4.78 -15.10
C ARG A 170 3.84 4.95 -14.08
N PRO A 171 4.75 3.97 -13.95
CA PRO A 171 5.85 4.08 -13.00
C PRO A 171 6.69 5.34 -13.25
N THR A 172 7.02 6.04 -12.17
CA THR A 172 7.97 7.16 -12.14
C THR A 172 9.21 6.78 -11.34
N THR A 173 10.08 7.75 -11.01
CA THR A 173 11.29 7.48 -10.21
C THR A 173 11.42 8.48 -9.07
N ILE A 174 12.23 8.20 -8.05
CA ILE A 174 12.47 9.17 -6.98
C ILE A 174 13.03 10.50 -7.52
N ALA A 175 13.84 10.45 -8.59
CA ALA A 175 14.46 11.62 -9.20
C ALA A 175 13.50 12.43 -10.08
N ASP A 176 12.56 11.76 -10.74
CA ASP A 176 11.50 12.36 -11.54
C ASP A 176 10.16 11.75 -11.12
N PRO A 177 9.57 12.24 -10.01
CA PRO A 177 8.53 11.51 -9.29
C PRO A 177 7.12 11.71 -9.82
N VAL A 178 6.90 12.76 -10.62
CA VAL A 178 5.56 13.15 -11.05
C VAL A 178 5.46 13.39 -12.54
N PHE A 179 4.25 13.24 -13.06
CA PHE A 179 3.86 13.69 -14.40
C PHE A 179 2.41 14.18 -14.34
N THR A 180 1.98 14.92 -15.37
CA THR A 180 0.61 15.46 -15.42
C THR A 180 -0.16 14.82 -16.57
N VAL A 181 -1.41 14.41 -16.29
CA VAL A 181 -2.38 13.92 -17.28
C VAL A 181 -3.72 14.58 -16.97
N HIS A 182 -4.36 15.18 -17.98
CA HIS A 182 -5.65 15.88 -17.82
C HIS A 182 -5.65 16.91 -16.68
N ASP A 183 -4.56 17.68 -16.55
CA ASP A 183 -4.32 18.64 -15.47
C ASP A 183 -4.28 18.04 -14.04
N VAL A 184 -4.13 16.72 -13.93
CA VAL A 184 -3.98 15.99 -12.66
C VAL A 184 -2.55 15.50 -12.50
N VAL A 185 -1.92 15.84 -11.37
CA VAL A 185 -0.56 15.43 -11.04
C VAL A 185 -0.57 13.98 -10.56
N HIS A 186 0.25 13.12 -11.16
CA HIS A 186 0.39 11.73 -10.80
C HIS A 186 1.73 11.49 -10.13
N TYR A 187 1.70 10.99 -8.90
CA TYR A 187 2.86 10.48 -8.17
C TYR A 187 2.77 8.96 -8.15
N CYS A 188 3.65 8.30 -8.91
CA CYS A 188 3.62 6.85 -9.13
C CYS A 188 5.01 6.24 -8.89
N VAL A 189 5.68 6.68 -7.81
CA VAL A 189 7.04 6.23 -7.50
C VAL A 189 6.98 4.85 -6.85
N PRO A 190 7.51 3.79 -7.49
CA PRO A 190 7.63 2.48 -6.88
C PRO A 190 8.61 2.55 -5.70
N ASN A 191 8.39 1.72 -4.67
CA ASN A 191 9.29 1.67 -3.50
C ASN A 191 9.58 3.06 -2.88
N MET A 192 8.56 3.92 -2.77
CA MET A 192 8.74 5.30 -2.28
C MET A 192 9.37 5.42 -0.88
N THR A 193 9.24 4.40 -0.03
CA THR A 193 9.83 4.37 1.32
C THR A 193 11.37 4.31 1.28
N ALA A 194 11.98 4.00 0.14
CA ALA A 194 13.42 4.13 -0.06
C ALA A 194 13.90 5.58 0.11
N ASN A 195 13.04 6.57 -0.13
CA ASN A 195 13.37 7.99 0.06
C ASN A 195 13.45 8.40 1.56
N ILE A 196 13.03 7.52 2.47
CA ILE A 196 13.14 7.70 3.93
C ILE A 196 14.01 6.60 4.57
N ALA A 197 15.09 6.22 3.88
CA ALA A 197 15.92 5.05 4.17
C ALA A 197 16.29 4.87 5.65
N ARG A 198 16.67 5.93 6.38
CA ARG A 198 17.02 5.84 7.81
C ARG A 198 15.88 5.29 8.66
N THR A 199 14.66 5.74 8.39
CA THR A 199 13.46 5.27 9.09
C THR A 199 13.07 3.90 8.59
N ALA A 200 13.03 3.71 7.26
CA ALA A 200 12.62 2.47 6.64
C ALA A 200 13.50 1.29 7.05
N SER A 201 14.82 1.43 7.00
CA SER A 201 15.76 0.39 7.43
C SER A 201 15.58 -0.01 8.89
N ARG A 202 15.33 0.96 9.79
CA ARG A 202 15.10 0.66 11.21
C ARG A 202 13.78 -0.05 11.43
N ALA A 203 12.71 0.40 10.77
CA ALA A 203 11.40 -0.22 10.86
C ALA A 203 11.42 -1.66 10.33
N LEU A 204 12.01 -1.89 9.16
CA LEU A 204 12.17 -3.23 8.58
C LEU A 204 13.03 -4.12 9.48
N ALA A 205 14.17 -3.62 9.96
CA ALA A 205 15.03 -4.39 10.85
C ALA A 205 14.30 -4.81 12.13
N ASN A 206 13.54 -3.90 12.75
CA ASN A 206 12.76 -4.22 13.95
C ASN A 206 11.70 -5.30 13.70
N ALA A 207 11.07 -5.29 12.53
CA ALA A 207 10.04 -6.27 12.17
C ALA A 207 10.63 -7.66 11.82
N VAL A 208 11.80 -7.69 11.16
CA VAL A 208 12.48 -8.93 10.74
C VAL A 208 13.26 -9.58 11.89
N LEU A 209 13.75 -8.80 12.85
CA LEU A 209 14.68 -9.29 13.88
C LEU A 209 14.14 -10.46 14.71
N PRO A 210 12.86 -10.52 15.12
CA PRO A 210 12.30 -11.68 15.81
C PRO A 210 12.44 -12.97 15.00
N THR A 211 12.11 -12.93 13.70
CA THR A 211 12.23 -14.05 12.77
C THR A 211 13.67 -14.52 12.64
N VAL A 212 14.61 -13.59 12.46
CA VAL A 212 16.05 -13.92 12.35
C VAL A 212 16.57 -14.56 13.64
N LYS A 213 16.18 -14.05 14.80
CA LYS A 213 16.56 -14.63 16.10
C LYS A 213 16.05 -16.06 16.26
N GLU A 214 14.84 -16.33 15.80
CA GLU A 214 14.26 -17.68 15.89
C GLU A 214 15.00 -18.67 14.98
N ILE A 215 15.35 -18.25 13.76
CA ILE A 215 16.20 -19.02 12.85
C ILE A 215 17.58 -19.27 13.46
N MET A 216 18.21 -18.27 14.08
CA MET A 216 19.51 -18.43 14.74
C MET A 216 19.46 -19.43 15.90
N ARG A 217 18.37 -19.43 16.68
CA ARG A 217 18.22 -20.27 17.87
C ARG A 217 17.93 -21.73 17.52
N LYS A 218 17.07 -21.99 16.52
CA LYS A 218 16.59 -23.34 16.19
C LYS A 218 17.26 -23.95 14.96
N GLY A 219 18.04 -23.17 14.24
CA GLY A 219 18.36 -23.45 12.85
C GLY A 219 17.14 -23.25 11.93
N LEU A 220 17.40 -23.06 10.65
CA LEU A 220 16.37 -22.79 9.65
C LEU A 220 15.27 -23.86 9.62
N SER A 221 15.64 -25.14 9.48
CA SER A 221 14.64 -26.23 9.42
C SER A 221 13.83 -26.35 10.71
N GLY A 222 14.43 -26.08 11.87
CA GLY A 222 13.72 -26.08 13.16
C GLY A 222 12.72 -24.93 13.25
N ALA A 223 13.13 -23.72 12.85
CA ALA A 223 12.26 -22.55 12.82
C ALA A 223 11.07 -22.76 11.87
N LEU A 224 11.29 -23.28 10.66
CA LEU A 224 10.22 -23.55 9.69
C LEU A 224 9.22 -24.62 10.15
N ARG A 225 9.63 -25.58 10.98
CA ARG A 225 8.71 -26.60 11.52
C ARG A 225 7.82 -26.06 12.63
N GLU A 226 8.33 -25.12 13.43
CA GLU A 226 7.64 -24.60 14.62
C GLU A 226 6.83 -23.32 14.35
N ASP A 227 7.23 -22.54 13.34
CA ASP A 227 6.58 -21.28 12.97
C ASP A 227 5.96 -21.42 11.58
N LEU A 228 4.64 -21.68 11.56
CA LEU A 228 3.87 -21.80 10.32
C LEU A 228 3.82 -20.49 9.53
N GLY A 229 3.90 -19.34 10.21
CA GLY A 229 3.93 -18.03 9.57
C GLY A 229 5.22 -17.79 8.81
N LEU A 230 6.35 -18.16 9.41
CA LEU A 230 7.64 -18.19 8.72
C LEU A 230 7.69 -19.23 7.60
N ALA A 231 7.06 -20.39 7.79
CA ALA A 231 6.95 -21.43 6.77
C ALA A 231 6.15 -20.99 5.54
N ALA A 232 5.07 -20.22 5.75
CA ALA A 232 4.30 -19.61 4.66
C ALA A 232 5.15 -18.66 3.81
N GLY A 233 6.12 -17.98 4.43
CA GLY A 233 7.03 -17.05 3.75
C GLY A 233 8.06 -17.69 2.83
N VAL A 234 8.12 -19.03 2.72
CA VAL A 234 9.16 -19.70 1.91
C VAL A 234 8.75 -19.74 0.44
N TYR A 235 9.58 -19.18 -0.45
CA TYR A 235 9.44 -19.36 -1.90
C TYR A 235 10.12 -20.64 -2.38
N MET A 236 11.36 -20.85 -1.95
CA MET A 236 12.18 -22.00 -2.32
C MET A 236 12.87 -22.58 -1.10
N TYR A 237 12.99 -23.90 -1.04
CA TYR A 237 13.73 -24.60 0.01
C TYR A 237 14.68 -25.62 -0.61
N LYS A 238 15.99 -25.47 -0.34
CA LYS A 238 17.06 -26.32 -0.89
C LYS A 238 16.94 -26.51 -2.42
N GLY A 239 16.68 -25.42 -3.15
CA GLY A 239 16.55 -25.43 -4.60
C GLY A 239 15.20 -25.90 -5.16
N GLN A 240 14.28 -26.34 -4.31
CA GLN A 240 12.93 -26.75 -4.71
C GLN A 240 11.95 -25.58 -4.53
N LEU A 241 11.13 -25.31 -5.54
CA LEU A 241 10.06 -24.33 -5.44
C LEU A 241 8.95 -24.89 -4.54
N VAL A 242 8.54 -24.12 -3.52
CA VAL A 242 7.50 -24.55 -2.57
C VAL A 242 6.26 -23.67 -2.59
N ASN A 243 6.39 -22.40 -2.99
CA ASN A 243 5.26 -21.47 -3.06
C ASN A 243 4.37 -21.78 -4.29
N ALA A 244 3.10 -22.07 -4.02
CA ALA A 244 2.12 -22.48 -5.02
C ALA A 244 1.78 -21.39 -6.04
N GLU A 245 1.67 -20.13 -5.60
CA GLU A 245 1.29 -18.99 -6.44
C GLU A 245 2.37 -18.69 -7.49
N VAL A 246 3.63 -18.68 -7.07
CA VAL A 246 4.77 -18.54 -7.98
C VAL A 246 4.83 -19.71 -8.97
N GLY A 247 4.58 -20.93 -8.49
CA GLY A 247 4.54 -22.12 -9.34
C GLY A 247 3.45 -22.06 -10.41
N ALA A 248 2.23 -21.66 -10.03
CA ALA A 248 1.12 -21.47 -10.95
C ALA A 248 1.40 -20.36 -11.98
N THR A 249 1.95 -19.24 -11.53
CA THR A 249 2.26 -18.07 -12.38
C THR A 249 3.35 -18.38 -13.41
N LEU A 250 4.40 -19.12 -13.00
CA LEU A 250 5.54 -19.44 -13.86
C LEU A 250 5.41 -20.78 -14.60
N GLY A 251 4.36 -21.56 -14.32
CA GLY A 251 4.20 -22.92 -14.86
C GLY A 251 5.24 -23.92 -14.34
N ILE A 252 5.75 -23.73 -13.13
CA ILE A 252 6.80 -24.55 -12.53
C ILE A 252 6.17 -25.49 -11.47
N PRO A 253 6.46 -26.81 -11.51
CA PRO A 253 5.99 -27.73 -10.47
C PRO A 253 6.50 -27.33 -9.09
N VAL A 254 5.60 -27.39 -8.10
CA VAL A 254 5.91 -27.09 -6.71
C VAL A 254 6.00 -28.36 -5.88
N GLN A 255 6.91 -28.37 -4.91
CA GLN A 255 7.02 -29.44 -3.93
C GLN A 255 6.58 -28.90 -2.56
N PRO A 256 5.55 -29.50 -1.92
CA PRO A 256 5.06 -29.00 -0.63
C PRO A 256 6.17 -28.98 0.42
N LEU A 257 6.36 -27.83 1.06
CA LEU A 257 7.43 -27.63 2.04
C LEU A 257 7.43 -28.70 3.15
N ALA A 258 6.25 -29.12 3.61
CA ALA A 258 6.07 -30.17 4.61
C ALA A 258 6.66 -31.53 4.19
N HIS A 259 6.72 -31.85 2.89
CA HIS A 259 7.32 -33.09 2.40
C HIS A 259 8.86 -33.04 2.39
N ILE A 260 9.44 -31.84 2.34
CA ILE A 260 10.89 -31.60 2.25
C ILE A 260 11.49 -31.34 3.63
N LEU A 261 10.71 -30.74 4.55
CA LEU A 261 11.05 -30.51 5.96
C LEU A 261 10.93 -31.80 6.81
N LYS A 262 11.50 -32.92 6.35
CA LYS A 262 11.70 -34.09 7.21
C LYS A 262 12.78 -33.81 8.25
#